data_AF-A0A4Y2GZE9-F1
#
_entry.id   AF-A0A4Y2GZE9-F1
#
_cell.length_a   1.000
_cell.length_b   1.000
_cell.length_c   1.000
_cell.angle_alpha   90.00
_cell.angle_beta   90.00
_cell.angle_gamma   90.00
#
_symmetry.space_group_name_H-M   'P 1'
#
loop_
_entity.id
_entity.type
_entity.pdbx_description
1 polymer ?
#
loop_
_entity_poly.entity_id
_entity_poly.type
_entity_poly.pdbx_seq_one_letter_code
_entity_poly.pdbx_strand_id
1 'polypeptide(L)'
;MFVLLLGVMNTFTHPSRICDKANACYLCGVVHIGPCQHPEKCVNCNGSHNAKSRSCPFYIKEQKILELKCRNHITTGEARRILQQNTAKYSETVKTMPAVTNLEDTINAKFETLLQAINDRFERQMTIFADMLQKSMDCICQNLCKIIAQFVDPSSSPVRKKKLFSNLRQMSGSITSWDAGGSNATEDMPLG
;
A
#
# COMPACT_ATOMS: atom_id res chain seq x y z
N MET A 1 -10.98 15.29 43.72
CA MET A 1 -9.54 15.56 43.90
C MET A 1 -8.74 14.49 43.19
N PHE A 2 -8.56 14.68 41.89
CA PHE A 2 -7.57 13.96 41.08
C PHE A 2 -6.18 14.51 41.43
N VAL A 3 -5.15 13.69 41.24
CA VAL A 3 -3.71 13.96 41.47
C VAL A 3 -3.21 13.65 42.89
N LEU A 4 -2.83 12.39 43.10
CA LEU A 4 -1.57 11.94 43.71
C LEU A 4 -1.58 10.40 43.75
N LEU A 5 -0.40 9.78 43.63
CA LEU A 5 -0.13 8.33 43.67
C LEU A 5 -0.09 7.58 42.33
N LEU A 6 0.51 8.19 41.31
CA LEU A 6 1.32 7.42 40.34
C LEU A 6 2.79 7.69 40.65
N GLY A 7 3.25 7.14 41.76
CA GLY A 7 4.65 7.09 42.15
C GLY A 7 5.27 5.77 41.72
N VAL A 8 6.10 5.84 40.67
CA VAL A 8 7.28 5.02 40.40
C VAL A 8 7.36 3.70 41.20
N MET A 9 6.92 2.60 40.59
CA MET A 9 7.11 1.28 41.20
C MET A 9 8.56 0.81 41.00
N ASN A 10 9.36 1.01 42.04
CA ASN A 10 10.26 -0.03 42.53
C ASN A 10 10.44 0.20 44.04
N THR A 11 9.88 -0.69 44.85
CA THR A 11 10.04 -0.76 46.34
C THR A 11 9.66 0.48 47.15
N PHE A 12 8.38 0.90 47.17
CA PHE A 12 7.93 1.99 48.05
C PHE A 12 6.57 1.72 48.72
N THR A 13 6.46 0.65 49.49
CA THR A 13 5.33 0.49 50.43
C THR A 13 5.70 0.97 51.83
N HIS A 14 6.46 2.06 51.95
CA HIS A 14 6.72 2.70 53.23
C HIS A 14 6.80 4.24 53.08
N PRO A 15 6.29 5.01 54.07
CA PRO A 15 6.42 6.46 54.12
C PRO A 15 7.89 6.90 54.11
N SER A 16 8.21 8.10 53.59
CA SER A 16 9.59 8.64 53.62
C SER A 16 10.23 8.65 55.00
N ARG A 17 9.43 8.67 56.08
CA ARG A 17 9.91 8.59 57.47
C ARG A 17 10.47 7.21 57.87
N ILE A 18 10.15 6.17 57.10
CA ILE A 18 10.52 4.77 57.33
C ILE A 18 11.53 4.32 56.24
N CYS A 19 12.01 5.25 55.40
CA CYS A 19 12.96 4.95 54.35
C CYS A 19 14.38 5.12 54.88
N ASP A 20 15.11 4.02 55.04
CA ASP A 20 16.51 4.05 55.48
C ASP A 20 17.47 4.47 54.36
N LYS A 21 16.96 4.77 53.16
CA LYS A 21 17.77 5.18 51.99
C LYS A 21 17.78 6.70 51.85
N ALA A 22 18.96 7.23 51.52
CA ALA A 22 19.12 8.63 51.18
C ALA A 22 18.25 8.99 49.94
N ASN A 23 17.53 10.11 50.02
CA ASN A 23 16.65 10.57 48.94
C ASN A 23 17.49 11.03 47.73
N ALA A 24 17.52 10.24 46.67
CA ALA A 24 18.13 10.62 45.39
C ALA A 24 17.28 11.69 44.68
N CYS A 25 17.94 12.62 44.00
CA CYS A 25 17.27 13.65 43.21
C CYS A 25 16.53 13.02 42.03
N TYR A 26 15.26 13.39 41.82
CA TYR A 26 14.45 12.83 40.72
C TYR A 26 14.91 13.32 39.33
N LEU A 27 15.67 14.42 39.26
CA LEU A 27 16.19 14.97 38.00
C LEU A 27 17.42 14.20 37.51
N CYS A 28 18.41 13.98 38.38
CA CYS A 28 19.71 13.42 38.00
C CYS A 28 20.04 12.06 38.64
N GLY A 29 19.23 11.59 39.59
CA GLY A 29 19.40 10.30 40.26
C GLY A 29 20.50 10.23 41.31
N VAL A 30 21.13 11.36 41.66
CA VAL A 30 22.21 11.44 42.65
C VAL A 30 21.71 12.13 43.93
N VAL A 31 22.27 11.77 45.08
CA VAL A 31 22.00 12.45 46.35
C VAL A 31 22.82 13.73 46.40
N HIS A 32 22.15 14.87 46.55
CA HIS A 32 22.80 16.17 46.75
C HIS A 32 21.95 17.08 47.62
N ILE A 33 22.58 18.10 48.21
CA ILE A 33 21.92 19.15 48.99
C ILE A 33 21.90 20.42 48.15
N GLY A 34 20.78 21.13 48.09
CA GLY A 34 20.61 22.33 47.27
C GLY A 34 20.13 22.04 45.83
N PRO A 35 20.10 23.06 44.95
CA PRO A 35 19.55 22.94 43.60
C PRO A 35 20.34 21.96 42.74
N CYS A 36 19.64 21.22 41.88
CA CYS A 36 20.27 20.25 40.98
C CYS A 36 20.99 20.96 39.83
N GLN A 37 22.28 20.69 39.67
CA GLN A 37 23.13 21.21 38.58
C GLN A 37 23.56 20.12 37.59
N HIS A 38 23.14 18.88 37.82
CA HIS A 38 23.50 17.73 37.00
C HIS A 38 22.53 17.59 35.82
N PRO A 39 22.98 17.06 34.67
CA PRO A 39 22.10 16.76 33.55
C PRO A 39 21.02 15.75 33.96
N GLU A 40 19.86 15.81 33.30
CA GLU A 40 18.76 14.90 33.57
C GLU A 40 19.17 13.45 33.29
N LYS A 41 18.87 12.56 34.24
CA LYS A 41 19.15 11.14 34.13
C LYS A 41 18.10 10.33 34.90
N CYS A 42 17.50 9.38 34.21
CA CYS A 42 16.41 8.58 34.76
C CYS A 42 16.99 7.45 35.60
N VAL A 43 16.64 7.38 36.88
CA VAL A 43 17.08 6.27 37.75
C VAL A 43 16.46 4.92 37.37
N ASN A 44 15.33 4.94 36.66
CA ASN A 44 14.58 3.73 36.33
C ASN A 44 15.08 3.07 35.04
N CYS A 45 15.52 3.86 34.05
CA CYS A 45 15.90 3.37 32.73
C CYS A 45 17.27 3.85 32.24
N ASN A 46 17.95 4.67 33.04
CA ASN A 46 19.24 5.30 32.72
C ASN A 46 19.23 6.23 31.49
N GLY A 47 18.05 6.63 31.01
CA GLY A 47 17.87 7.54 29.87
C GLY A 47 18.11 9.02 30.21
N SER A 48 18.21 9.86 29.17
CA SER A 48 18.49 11.31 29.21
C SER A 48 17.29 12.19 29.62
N HIS A 49 16.45 11.69 30.52
CA HIS A 49 15.26 12.37 31.03
C HIS A 49 15.15 12.16 32.54
N ASN A 50 14.42 13.01 33.25
CA ASN A 50 14.19 12.82 34.69
C ASN A 50 13.27 11.63 35.01
N ALA A 51 13.31 11.13 36.25
CA ALA A 51 12.57 9.95 36.70
C ALA A 51 11.03 10.03 36.58
N LYS A 52 10.47 11.24 36.41
CA LYS A 52 9.03 11.48 36.29
C LYS A 52 8.55 11.55 34.83
N SER A 53 9.43 11.40 33.85
CA SER A 53 9.06 11.52 32.44
C SER A 53 8.03 10.45 32.02
N ARG A 54 6.98 10.90 31.31
CA ARG A 54 5.96 10.02 30.71
C ARG A 54 6.47 9.26 29.48
N SER A 55 7.59 9.69 28.90
CA SER A 55 8.27 8.96 27.81
C SER A 55 9.15 7.82 28.32
N CYS A 56 9.34 7.69 29.63
CA CYS A 56 10.15 6.62 30.19
C CYS A 56 9.52 5.24 29.88
N PRO A 57 10.27 4.28 29.30
CA PRO A 57 9.72 2.97 28.95
C PRO A 57 9.22 2.19 30.19
N PHE A 58 9.86 2.39 31.34
CA PHE A 58 9.41 1.79 32.60
C PHE A 58 8.11 2.43 33.10
N TYR A 59 7.95 3.75 32.96
CA TYR A 59 6.69 4.42 33.28
C TYR A 59 5.55 3.90 32.41
N ILE A 60 5.78 3.84 31.09
CA ILE A 60 4.78 3.33 30.13
C ILE A 60 4.38 1.89 30.46
N LYS A 61 5.36 1.03 30.76
CA LYS A 61 5.11 -0.36 31.15
C LYS A 61 4.26 -0.44 32.42
N GLU A 62 4.57 0.38 33.42
CA GLU A 62 3.85 0.37 34.70
C GLU A 62 2.44 0.95 34.58
N GLN A 63 2.25 1.94 33.73
CA GLN A 63 0.92 2.45 33.39
C GLN A 63 0.06 1.35 32.77
N LYS A 64 0.60 0.56 31.82
CA LYS A 64 -0.12 -0.58 31.23
C LYS A 64 -0.48 -1.64 32.27
N ILE A 65 0.41 -1.90 33.22
CA ILE A 65 0.15 -2.83 34.33
C ILE A 65 -1.01 -2.33 35.19
N LEU A 66 -1.01 -1.06 35.56
CA LEU A 66 -2.08 -0.46 36.38
C LEU A 66 -3.41 -0.40 35.63
N GLU A 67 -3.40 -0.04 34.34
CA GLU A 67 -4.60 -0.09 33.50
C GLU A 67 -5.18 -1.50 33.43
N LEU A 68 -4.34 -2.52 33.21
CA LEU A 68 -4.77 -3.91 33.16
C LEU A 68 -5.29 -4.40 34.51
N LYS A 69 -4.61 -4.01 35.60
CA LYS A 69 -5.03 -4.30 36.98
C LYS A 69 -6.44 -3.77 37.24
N CYS A 70 -6.68 -2.49 36.93
CA CYS A 70 -7.97 -1.85 37.16
C CYS A 70 -9.06 -2.41 36.24
N ARG A 71 -8.75 -2.61 34.96
CA ARG A 71 -9.72 -3.09 33.96
C ARG A 71 -10.21 -4.51 34.24
N ASN A 72 -9.31 -5.38 34.75
CA ASN A 72 -9.62 -6.80 34.94
C ASN A 72 -9.77 -7.19 36.41
N HIS A 73 -9.66 -6.23 37.34
CA HIS A 73 -9.74 -6.47 38.79
C HIS A 73 -8.79 -7.56 39.30
N ILE A 74 -7.57 -7.61 38.73
CA ILE A 74 -6.54 -8.59 39.09
C ILE A 74 -5.47 -7.97 39.98
N THR A 75 -4.56 -8.80 40.51
CA THR A 75 -3.39 -8.32 41.25
C THR A 75 -2.34 -7.73 40.30
N THR A 76 -1.47 -6.87 40.84
CA THR A 76 -0.36 -6.30 40.05
C THR A 76 0.61 -7.37 39.54
N GLY A 77 0.81 -8.46 40.31
CA GLY A 77 1.65 -9.59 39.92
C GLY A 77 1.08 -10.35 38.72
N GLU A 78 -0.23 -10.59 38.72
CA GLU A 78 -0.93 -11.21 37.59
C GLU A 78 -0.89 -10.33 36.34
N ALA A 79 -1.15 -9.03 36.48
CA ALA A 79 -1.07 -8.09 35.38
C ALA A 79 0.33 -8.08 34.73
N ARG A 80 1.40 -8.13 35.54
CA ARG A 80 2.78 -8.29 35.05
C ARG A 80 2.97 -9.57 34.27
N ARG A 81 2.50 -10.70 34.80
CA ARG A 81 2.63 -12.01 34.16
C ARG A 81 1.91 -12.05 32.81
N ILE A 82 0.71 -11.49 32.72
CA ILE A 82 -0.06 -11.42 31.47
C ILE A 82 0.68 -10.60 30.41
N LEU A 83 1.19 -9.41 30.77
CA LEU A 83 1.94 -8.59 29.81
C LEU A 83 3.25 -9.25 29.36
N GLN A 84 3.95 -9.94 30.26
CA GLN A 84 5.16 -10.70 29.92
C GLN A 84 4.85 -11.87 28.99
N GLN A 85 3.79 -12.64 29.28
CA GLN A 85 3.34 -13.75 28.43
C GLN A 85 2.90 -13.27 27.05
N ASN A 86 2.17 -12.15 26.97
CA ASN A 86 1.76 -11.58 25.69
C ASN A 86 2.96 -11.12 24.85
N THR A 87 3.97 -10.53 25.50
CA THR A 87 5.23 -10.15 24.83
C THR A 87 5.97 -11.38 24.31
N ALA A 88 6.04 -12.46 25.11
CA ALA A 88 6.67 -13.71 24.70
C ALA A 88 5.93 -14.37 23.52
N LYS A 89 4.60 -14.49 23.61
CA LYS A 89 3.74 -15.03 22.54
C LYS A 89 3.87 -14.23 21.25
N TYR A 90 3.87 -12.90 21.33
CA TYR A 90 4.09 -12.06 20.15
C TYR A 90 5.48 -12.31 19.54
N SER A 91 6.53 -12.38 20.35
CA SER A 91 7.89 -12.66 19.88
C SER A 91 8.04 -14.05 19.24
N GLU A 92 7.26 -15.03 19.71
CA GLU A 92 7.23 -16.38 19.18
C GLU A 92 6.45 -16.44 17.86
N THR A 93 5.32 -15.74 17.77
CA THR A 93 4.52 -15.63 16.53
C THR A 93 5.31 -14.94 15.42
N VAL A 94 6.12 -13.92 15.75
CA VAL A 94 7.02 -13.27 14.78
C VAL A 94 8.12 -14.22 14.29
N LYS A 95 8.55 -15.18 15.12
CA LYS A 95 9.55 -16.21 14.74
C LYS A 95 8.95 -17.38 13.95
N THR A 96 7.65 -17.63 14.09
CA THR A 96 6.94 -18.77 13.48
C THR A 96 5.99 -18.37 12.36
N MET A 97 5.99 -17.11 11.91
CA MET A 97 5.31 -16.75 10.66
C MET A 97 5.89 -17.62 9.53
N PRO A 98 5.09 -18.48 8.88
CA PRO A 98 5.50 -19.06 7.62
C PRO A 98 5.77 -17.90 6.66
N ALA A 99 6.78 -18.07 5.80
CA ALA A 99 7.23 -17.06 4.86
C ALA A 99 6.03 -16.38 4.16
N VAL A 100 6.17 -15.08 3.92
CA VAL A 100 5.18 -14.13 3.34
C VAL A 100 4.67 -14.54 1.94
N THR A 101 5.06 -15.72 1.44
CA THR A 101 4.77 -16.25 0.10
C THR A 101 3.28 -16.28 -0.22
N ASN A 102 2.41 -16.74 0.69
CA ASN A 102 0.98 -16.85 0.39
C ASN A 102 0.29 -15.49 0.10
N LEU A 103 0.74 -14.41 0.74
CA LEU A 103 0.19 -13.07 0.49
C LEU A 103 0.77 -12.48 -0.79
N GLU A 104 2.08 -12.66 -1.00
CA GLU A 104 2.78 -12.21 -2.20
C GLU A 104 2.22 -12.88 -3.46
N ASP A 105 2.02 -14.20 -3.44
CA ASP A 105 1.40 -14.97 -4.52
C ASP A 105 -0.04 -14.49 -4.81
N THR A 106 -0.81 -14.20 -3.76
CA THR A 106 -2.17 -13.67 -3.89
C THR A 106 -2.19 -12.27 -4.51
N ILE A 107 -1.24 -11.41 -4.12
CA ILE A 107 -1.10 -10.06 -4.67
C ILE A 107 -0.69 -10.13 -6.14
N ASN A 108 0.30 -10.96 -6.45
CA ASN A 108 0.78 -11.18 -7.82
C ASN A 108 -0.35 -11.69 -8.71
N ALA A 109 -1.11 -12.69 -8.28
CA ALA A 109 -2.26 -13.19 -9.03
C ALA A 109 -3.33 -12.12 -9.30
N LYS A 110 -3.60 -11.24 -8.31
CA LYS A 110 -4.54 -10.12 -8.49
C LYS A 110 -4.02 -9.06 -9.45
N PHE A 111 -2.72 -8.78 -9.41
CA PHE A 111 -2.08 -7.83 -10.32
C PHE A 111 -2.13 -8.34 -11.76
N GLU A 112 -1.77 -9.60 -12.00
CA GLU A 112 -1.86 -10.22 -13.32
C GLU A 112 -3.30 -10.24 -13.86
N THR A 113 -4.28 -10.55 -12.99
CA THR A 113 -5.70 -10.51 -13.37
C THR A 113 -6.13 -9.09 -13.78
N LEU A 114 -5.65 -8.06 -13.07
CA LEU A 114 -5.95 -6.67 -13.40
C LEU A 114 -5.31 -6.25 -14.73
N LEU A 115 -4.04 -6.60 -14.95
CA LEU A 115 -3.35 -6.33 -16.21
C LEU A 115 -4.06 -6.99 -17.40
N GLN A 116 -4.45 -8.25 -17.24
CA GLN A 116 -5.20 -8.96 -18.28
C GLN A 116 -6.53 -8.26 -18.57
N ALA A 117 -7.30 -7.90 -17.54
CA ALA A 117 -8.59 -7.21 -17.72
C ALA A 117 -8.44 -5.84 -18.41
N ILE A 118 -7.35 -5.14 -18.15
CA ILE A 118 -7.04 -3.86 -18.80
C ILE A 118 -6.71 -4.07 -20.28
N ASN A 119 -5.83 -5.02 -20.60
CA ASN A 119 -5.46 -5.35 -21.98
C ASN A 119 -6.69 -5.79 -22.79
N ASP A 120 -7.48 -6.70 -22.23
CA ASP A 120 -8.76 -7.14 -22.76
C ASP A 120 -9.72 -5.97 -23.08
N ARG A 121 -9.75 -4.95 -22.22
CA ARG A 121 -10.59 -3.77 -22.42
C ARG A 121 -10.06 -2.90 -23.56
N PHE A 122 -8.76 -2.72 -23.65
CA PHE A 122 -8.13 -1.97 -24.74
C PHE A 122 -8.35 -2.64 -26.09
N GLU A 123 -8.11 -3.95 -26.20
CA GLU A 123 -8.33 -4.70 -27.44
C GLU A 123 -9.80 -4.66 -27.90
N ARG A 124 -10.75 -4.83 -26.96
CA ARG A 124 -12.18 -4.71 -27.28
C ARG A 124 -12.54 -3.31 -27.78
N GLN A 125 -12.03 -2.26 -27.13
CA GLN A 125 -12.28 -0.88 -27.56
C GLN A 125 -11.67 -0.60 -28.94
N MET A 126 -10.45 -1.08 -29.19
CA MET A 126 -9.77 -0.94 -30.47
C MET A 126 -10.53 -1.66 -31.58
N THR A 127 -11.09 -2.84 -31.30
CA THR A 127 -11.91 -3.60 -32.24
C THR A 127 -13.23 -2.87 -32.56
N ILE A 128 -13.91 -2.33 -31.55
CA ILE A 128 -15.14 -1.54 -31.74
C ILE A 128 -14.84 -0.29 -32.59
N PHE A 129 -13.74 0.40 -32.29
CA PHE A 129 -13.33 1.58 -33.04
C PHE A 129 -12.99 1.24 -34.50
N ALA A 130 -12.25 0.16 -34.73
CA ALA A 130 -11.94 -0.33 -36.07
C ALA A 130 -13.20 -0.69 -36.87
N ASP A 131 -14.17 -1.38 -36.25
CA ASP A 131 -15.46 -1.71 -36.88
C ASP A 131 -16.26 -0.45 -37.23
N MET A 132 -16.32 0.55 -36.34
CA MET A 132 -16.97 1.83 -36.62
C MET A 132 -16.29 2.56 -37.79
N LEU A 133 -14.96 2.59 -37.81
CA LEU A 133 -14.21 3.19 -38.92
C LEU A 133 -14.49 2.46 -40.23
N GLN A 134 -14.45 1.12 -40.24
CA GLN A 134 -14.72 0.33 -41.42
C GLN A 134 -16.13 0.62 -41.97
N LYS A 135 -17.15 0.64 -41.11
CA LYS A 135 -18.53 0.97 -41.50
C LYS A 135 -18.65 2.38 -42.06
N SER A 136 -17.93 3.35 -41.49
CA SER A 136 -17.91 4.73 -42.00
C SER A 136 -17.29 4.80 -43.39
N MET A 137 -16.17 4.10 -43.61
CA MET A 137 -15.48 4.04 -44.88
C MET A 137 -16.31 3.34 -45.95
N ASP A 138 -17.00 2.25 -45.59
CA ASP A 138 -17.91 1.55 -46.49
C ASP A 138 -19.08 2.45 -46.91
N CYS A 139 -19.63 3.23 -45.97
CA CYS A 139 -20.70 4.20 -46.27
C CYS A 139 -20.21 5.30 -47.23
N ILE A 140 -19.03 5.86 -46.99
CA ILE A 140 -18.41 6.87 -47.86
C ILE A 140 -18.17 6.28 -49.25
N CYS A 141 -17.56 5.09 -49.33
CA CYS A 141 -17.31 4.40 -50.60
C CYS A 141 -18.62 4.16 -51.39
N GLN A 142 -19.67 3.69 -50.71
CA GLN A 142 -20.98 3.49 -51.33
C GLN A 142 -21.60 4.79 -51.84
N ASN A 143 -21.52 5.89 -51.08
CA ASN A 143 -22.02 7.19 -51.52
C ASN A 143 -21.26 7.71 -52.74
N LEU A 144 -19.93 7.58 -52.74
CA LEU A 144 -19.09 7.93 -53.89
C LEU A 144 -19.44 7.10 -55.13
N CYS A 145 -19.67 5.78 -54.97
CA CYS A 145 -20.12 4.92 -56.07
C CYS A 145 -21.44 5.41 -56.67
N LYS A 146 -22.41 5.81 -55.83
CA LYS A 146 -23.71 6.32 -56.27
C LYS A 146 -23.56 7.63 -57.06
N ILE A 147 -22.73 8.55 -56.56
CA ILE A 147 -22.45 9.83 -57.24
C ILE A 147 -21.82 9.55 -58.61
N ILE A 148 -20.75 8.74 -58.66
CA ILE A 148 -20.09 8.38 -59.93
C ILE A 148 -21.09 7.78 -60.91
N ALA A 149 -21.97 6.88 -60.46
CA ALA A 149 -22.98 6.26 -61.32
C ALA A 149 -23.90 7.26 -62.02
N GLN A 150 -24.19 8.42 -61.40
CA GLN A 150 -25.02 9.47 -62.00
C GLN A 150 -24.31 10.22 -63.13
N PHE A 151 -22.97 10.31 -63.09
CA PHE A 151 -22.16 11.00 -64.10
C PHE A 151 -21.70 10.09 -65.24
N VAL A 152 -21.87 8.76 -65.11
CA VAL A 152 -21.48 7.83 -66.17
C VAL A 152 -22.54 7.81 -67.27
N ASP A 153 -22.14 8.26 -68.45
CA ASP A 153 -22.94 8.36 -69.67
C ASP A 153 -23.84 7.12 -69.90
N PRO A 154 -25.17 7.29 -70.11
CA PRO A 154 -26.09 6.20 -70.40
C PRO A 154 -25.66 5.33 -71.59
N SER A 155 -24.94 5.91 -72.55
CA SER A 155 -24.45 5.24 -73.77
C SER A 155 -23.22 4.34 -73.55
N SER A 156 -22.58 4.40 -72.37
CA SER A 156 -21.39 3.59 -72.10
C SER A 156 -21.70 2.11 -71.87
N SER A 157 -20.86 1.25 -72.47
CA SER A 157 -21.04 -0.21 -72.45
C SER A 157 -21.24 -0.78 -71.04
N PRO A 158 -22.22 -1.70 -70.83
CA PRO A 158 -22.46 -2.36 -69.55
C PRO A 158 -21.22 -3.03 -68.94
N VAL A 159 -20.31 -3.50 -69.79
CA VAL A 159 -19.06 -4.15 -69.40
C VAL A 159 -18.09 -3.15 -68.76
N ARG A 160 -17.98 -1.94 -69.33
CA ARG A 160 -17.13 -0.86 -68.79
C ARG A 160 -17.65 -0.35 -67.46
N LYS A 161 -18.98 -0.19 -67.31
CA LYS A 161 -19.62 0.19 -66.03
C LYS A 161 -19.32 -0.84 -64.95
N LYS A 162 -19.58 -2.13 -65.22
CA LYS A 162 -19.34 -3.22 -64.25
C LYS A 162 -17.88 -3.29 -63.79
N LYS A 163 -16.92 -3.14 -64.70
CA LYS A 163 -15.48 -3.19 -64.38
C LYS A 163 -15.03 -1.99 -63.52
N LEU A 164 -15.60 -0.81 -63.74
CA LEU A 164 -15.33 0.39 -62.92
C LEU A 164 -15.83 0.19 -61.48
N PHE A 165 -17.07 -0.27 -61.31
CA PHE A 165 -17.63 -0.53 -59.98
C PHE A 165 -16.95 -1.72 -59.27
N SER A 166 -16.52 -2.75 -59.99
CA SER A 166 -15.76 -3.86 -59.38
C SER A 166 -14.42 -3.40 -58.84
N ASN A 167 -13.69 -2.57 -59.60
CA ASN A 167 -12.39 -2.03 -59.17
C ASN A 167 -12.53 -1.13 -57.94
N LEU A 168 -13.56 -0.27 -57.92
CA LEU A 168 -13.82 0.63 -56.78
C LEU A 168 -14.18 -0.15 -55.50
N ARG A 169 -14.94 -1.24 -55.63
CA ARG A 169 -15.28 -2.15 -54.53
C ARG A 169 -14.08 -3.01 -54.09
N GLN A 170 -13.15 -3.33 -54.99
CA GLN A 170 -11.92 -4.05 -54.66
C GLN A 170 -10.94 -3.17 -53.84
N MET A 171 -10.96 -1.86 -54.10
CA MET A 171 -10.13 -0.88 -53.40
C MET A 171 -10.55 -0.71 -51.93
N SER A 172 -11.86 -0.79 -51.62
CA SER A 172 -12.33 -0.77 -50.23
C SER A 172 -11.94 -2.02 -49.43
N GLY A 173 -11.87 -3.18 -50.09
CA GLY A 173 -11.45 -4.45 -49.46
C GLY A 173 -9.95 -4.58 -49.21
N SER A 174 -9.11 -3.71 -49.79
CA SER A 174 -7.65 -3.75 -49.61
C SER A 174 -7.18 -3.00 -48.35
N ILE A 175 -8.05 -2.20 -47.72
CA ILE A 175 -7.75 -1.40 -46.53
C ILE A 175 -7.68 -2.25 -45.25
N THR A 176 -8.29 -3.44 -45.24
CA THR A 176 -8.30 -4.33 -44.06
C THR A 176 -7.01 -5.13 -43.86
N SER A 177 -6.00 -4.97 -44.73
CA SER A 177 -4.78 -5.80 -44.77
C SER A 177 -3.55 -5.17 -44.10
N TRP A 178 -3.72 -4.20 -43.21
CA TRP A 178 -2.61 -3.68 -42.39
C TRP A 178 -2.34 -4.68 -41.26
N ASP A 179 -1.82 -5.85 -41.62
CA ASP A 179 -1.33 -6.83 -40.66
C ASP A 179 -0.29 -6.16 -39.77
N ALA A 180 -0.49 -6.30 -38.47
CA ALA A 180 0.40 -5.86 -37.42
C ALA A 180 1.73 -6.62 -37.52
N GLY A 181 2.62 -6.15 -38.39
CA GLY A 181 4.03 -6.53 -38.42
C GLY A 181 4.74 -5.94 -37.20
N GLY A 182 4.51 -6.53 -36.02
CA GLY A 182 5.37 -6.34 -34.86
C GLY A 182 6.74 -6.95 -35.17
N SER A 183 7.70 -6.13 -35.61
CA SER A 183 9.11 -6.52 -35.58
C SER A 183 9.50 -6.68 -34.12
N ASN A 184 9.75 -7.92 -33.70
CA ASN A 184 10.50 -8.22 -32.48
C ASN A 184 11.96 -7.78 -32.69
N ALA A 185 12.24 -6.50 -32.45
CA ALA A 185 13.60 -6.05 -32.19
C ALA A 185 13.80 -6.05 -30.67
N THR A 186 14.29 -7.18 -30.15
CA THR A 186 14.94 -7.25 -28.85
C THR A 186 16.25 -6.45 -28.95
N GLU A 187 16.24 -5.18 -28.53
CA GLU A 187 17.46 -4.45 -28.24
C GLU A 187 17.76 -4.57 -26.75
N ASP A 188 18.71 -5.45 -26.45
CA ASP A 188 19.46 -5.51 -25.19
C ASP A 188 20.06 -4.13 -24.89
N MET A 189 19.76 -3.56 -23.73
CA MET A 189 20.37 -2.32 -23.26
C MET A 189 21.41 -2.66 -22.16
N PRO A 190 22.72 -2.45 -22.39
CA PRO A 190 23.71 -2.65 -21.35
C PRO A 190 23.66 -1.48 -20.36
N LEU A 191 23.60 -1.81 -19.07
CA LEU A 191 23.74 -0.86 -17.96
C LEU A 191 25.18 -0.32 -17.93
N GLY A 192 25.30 0.99 -18.10
CA GLY A 192 26.46 1.80 -17.74
C GLY A 192 26.08 2.82 -16.68
#